data_AF-A0A495QSY9-F1
#
_entry.id   AF-A0A495QSY9-F1
#
_cell.length_a   1.000
_cell.length_b   1.000
_cell.length_c   1.000
_cell.angle_alpha   90.00
_cell.angle_beta   90.00
_cell.angle_gamma   90.00
#
_symmetry.space_group_name_H-M   'P 1'
#
loop_
_entity.id
_entity.type
_entity.pdbx_description
1 polymer ?
#
loop_
_entity_poly.entity_id
_entity_poly.type
_entity_poly.pdbx_seq_one_letter_code
_entity_poly.pdbx_strand_id
1 'polypeptide(L)'
;MAIDGWNIEVAGIRAAVARTIAAIEPLEGQAKTYLDAASSAGTASGSGRINEALLGFAQHHKYTLALATKRTANCVNGVTRATNAYLRGDAEMAEAAQRNARIAPTPADLGKRK
;
A
#
# COMPACT_ATOMS: atom_id res chain seq x y z
N MET A 1 23.95 24.23 -2.37
CA MET A 1 22.89 23.82 -1.42
C MET A 1 22.32 22.52 -1.95
N ALA A 2 22.89 21.39 -1.53
CA ALA A 2 22.31 20.10 -1.87
C ALA A 2 21.06 19.95 -1.01
N ILE A 3 19.88 19.89 -1.64
CA ILE A 3 18.72 19.35 -0.95
C ILE A 3 19.03 17.86 -0.89
N ASP A 4 19.40 17.35 0.29
CA ASP A 4 19.49 15.91 0.52
C ASP A 4 18.11 15.34 0.18
N GLY A 5 18.02 14.74 -1.01
CA GLY A 5 16.80 14.13 -1.52
C GLY A 5 16.31 13.08 -0.54
N TRP A 6 15.00 12.88 -0.50
CA TRP A 6 14.41 11.82 0.31
C TRP A 6 14.97 10.48 -0.16
N ASN A 7 15.88 9.90 0.62
CA ASN A 7 16.49 8.63 0.31
C ASN A 7 15.49 7.50 0.60
N ILE A 8 14.65 7.17 -0.38
CA ILE A 8 13.67 6.10 -0.25
C ILE A 8 14.27 4.76 -0.70
N GLU A 9 14.16 3.73 0.15
CA GLU A 9 14.58 2.38 -0.21
C GLU A 9 13.45 1.64 -0.96
N VAL A 10 13.44 1.74 -2.29
CA VAL A 10 12.38 1.15 -3.12
C VAL A 10 12.25 -0.36 -2.91
N ALA A 11 13.37 -1.06 -2.73
CA ALA A 11 13.37 -2.50 -2.45
C ALA A 11 12.69 -2.81 -1.10
N GLY A 12 13.07 -2.10 -0.04
CA GLY A 12 12.44 -2.18 1.28
C GLY A 12 10.94 -1.89 1.25
N ILE A 13 10.51 -0.86 0.51
CA ILE A 13 9.09 -0.53 0.35
C ILE A 13 8.33 -1.68 -0.35
N ARG A 14 8.87 -2.20 -1.45
CA ARG A 14 8.25 -3.34 -2.17
C ARG A 14 8.14 -4.57 -1.28
N ALA A 15 9.18 -4.85 -0.48
CA ALA A 15 9.16 -5.96 0.46
C ALA A 15 8.09 -5.76 1.56
N ALA A 16 7.94 -4.55 2.09
CA ALA A 16 6.89 -4.23 3.04
C ALA A 16 5.49 -4.40 2.44
N VAL A 17 5.27 -3.88 1.23
CA VAL A 17 4.00 -4.06 0.47
C VAL A 17 3.68 -5.53 0.26
N ALA A 18 4.66 -6.33 -0.19
CA ALA A 18 4.47 -7.76 -0.41
C ALA A 18 4.06 -8.50 0.88
N ARG A 19 4.71 -8.20 2.01
CA ARG A 19 4.32 -8.76 3.33
C ARG A 19 2.91 -8.36 3.74
N THR A 20 2.52 -7.11 3.50
CA THR A 20 1.16 -6.64 3.79
C THR A 20 0.10 -7.36 2.95
N ILE A 21 0.38 -7.58 1.66
CA ILE A 21 -0.51 -8.34 0.77
C ILE A 21 -0.64 -9.78 1.28
N ALA A 22 0.48 -10.45 1.56
CA ALA A 22 0.48 -11.82 2.07
C ALA A 22 -0.28 -11.97 3.39
N ALA A 23 -0.25 -10.94 4.25
CA ALA A 23 -0.97 -10.95 5.52
C ALA A 23 -2.49 -10.78 5.36
N ILE A 24 -2.95 -10.05 4.33
CA ILE A 24 -4.38 -9.77 4.13
C ILE A 24 -5.07 -10.80 3.23
N GLU A 25 -4.32 -11.49 2.37
CA GLU A 25 -4.83 -12.48 1.41
C GLU A 25 -5.69 -13.59 2.06
N PRO A 26 -5.31 -14.20 3.21
CA PRO A 26 -6.12 -15.23 3.84
C PRO A 26 -7.42 -14.70 4.47
N LEU A 27 -7.55 -13.40 4.68
CA LEU A 27 -8.62 -12.82 5.49
C LEU A 27 -10.01 -13.05 4.86
N GLU A 28 -10.10 -13.08 3.53
CA GLU A 28 -11.37 -13.37 2.85
C GLU A 28 -11.83 -14.83 3.10
N GLY A 29 -10.89 -15.78 3.04
CA GLY A 29 -11.17 -17.18 3.36
C GLY A 29 -11.58 -17.34 4.83
N GLN A 30 -10.84 -16.72 5.75
CA GLN A 30 -11.14 -16.73 7.18
C GLN A 30 -12.51 -16.11 7.50
N ALA A 31 -12.92 -15.06 6.78
CA ALA A 31 -14.24 -14.46 6.95
C ALA A 31 -15.38 -15.41 6.57
N LYS A 32 -15.20 -16.25 5.54
CA LYS A 32 -16.18 -17.29 5.16
C LYS A 32 -16.23 -18.38 6.24
N THR A 33 -15.08 -18.91 6.64
CA THR A 33 -14.98 -19.92 7.71
C THR A 33 -15.59 -19.43 9.02
N TYR A 34 -15.41 -18.15 9.36
CA TYR A 34 -16.00 -17.55 10.56
C TYR A 34 -17.54 -17.57 10.54
N LEU A 35 -18.15 -17.26 9.40
CA LEU A 35 -19.61 -17.29 9.26
C LEU A 35 -20.16 -18.72 9.41
N ASP A 36 -19.50 -19.69 8.76
CA ASP A 36 -19.88 -21.10 8.83
C ASP A 36 -19.75 -21.66 10.25
N ALA A 37 -18.67 -21.28 10.94
CA ALA A 37 -18.44 -21.65 12.34
C ALA A 37 -19.51 -21.07 13.27
N ALA A 38 -19.90 -19.80 13.08
CA ALA A 38 -20.96 -19.18 13.86
C ALA A 38 -22.32 -19.87 13.64
N SER A 39 -22.65 -20.20 12.39
CA SER A 39 -23.87 -20.94 12.06
C SER A 39 -23.88 -22.35 12.67
N SER A 40 -22.74 -23.04 12.59
CA SER A 40 -22.58 -24.39 13.13
C SER A 40 -22.69 -24.41 14.66
N ALA A 41 -22.05 -23.45 15.34
CA ALA A 41 -22.14 -23.28 16.79
C ALA A 41 -23.58 -22.94 17.24
N GLY A 42 -24.27 -22.09 16.47
CA GLY A 42 -25.68 -21.78 16.69
C GLY A 42 -26.57 -23.01 16.63
N THR A 43 -26.39 -23.86 15.62
CA THR A 43 -27.13 -25.12 15.48
C THR A 43 -26.79 -26.11 16.60
N ALA A 44 -25.50 -26.28 16.92
CA ALA A 44 -25.03 -27.17 17.98
C ALA A 44 -25.53 -26.79 19.38
N SER A 45 -25.84 -25.49 19.60
CA SER A 45 -26.38 -25.02 20.87
C SER A 45 -27.79 -25.55 21.19
N GLY A 46 -28.55 -26.02 20.18
CA GLY A 46 -29.94 -26.45 20.34
C GLY A 46 -30.93 -25.34 20.72
N SER A 47 -30.51 -24.06 20.71
CA SER A 47 -31.32 -22.92 21.13
C SER A 47 -31.50 -21.92 19.99
N GLY A 48 -32.74 -21.68 19.59
CA GLY A 48 -33.07 -20.70 18.56
C GLY A 48 -32.57 -19.29 18.87
N ARG A 49 -32.62 -18.88 20.15
CA ARG A 49 -32.14 -17.55 20.58
C ARG A 49 -30.62 -17.43 20.49
N ILE A 50 -29.88 -18.49 20.85
CA ILE A 50 -28.41 -18.49 20.75
C ILE A 50 -28.00 -18.49 19.28
N ASN A 51 -28.69 -19.28 18.45
CA ASN A 51 -28.46 -19.30 17.01
C ASN A 51 -28.67 -17.92 16.37
N GLU A 52 -29.78 -17.24 16.67
CA GLU A 52 -30.07 -15.91 16.16
C GLU A 52 -29.03 -14.88 16.62
N ALA A 53 -28.62 -14.92 17.89
CA ALA A 53 -27.59 -14.04 18.43
C ALA A 53 -26.22 -14.24 17.74
N LEU A 54 -25.80 -15.49 17.54
CA LEU A 54 -24.53 -15.81 16.87
C LEU A 54 -24.54 -15.41 15.40
N LEU A 55 -25.63 -15.67 14.68
CA LEU A 55 -25.79 -15.25 13.29
C LEU A 55 -25.78 -13.72 13.16
N GLY A 56 -26.51 -13.02 14.04
CA GLY A 56 -26.52 -11.56 14.07
C GLY A 56 -25.12 -10.98 14.35
N PHE A 57 -24.39 -11.56 15.31
CA PHE A 57 -23.01 -11.17 15.62
C PHE A 57 -22.08 -11.41 14.43
N ALA A 58 -22.18 -12.57 13.77
CA ALA A 58 -21.35 -12.88 12.61
C ALA A 58 -21.65 -11.97 11.41
N GLN A 59 -22.93 -11.68 11.15
CA GLN A 59 -23.35 -10.77 10.09
C GLN A 59 -22.88 -9.33 10.35
N HIS A 60 -22.99 -8.85 11.59
CA HIS A 60 -22.50 -7.52 11.98
C HIS A 60 -21.00 -7.34 11.67
N HIS A 61 -20.19 -8.36 11.95
CA HIS A 61 -18.74 -8.30 11.74
C HIS A 61 -18.28 -8.61 10.31
N LYS A 62 -19.15 -9.17 9.46
CA LYS A 62 -18.85 -9.40 8.04
C LYS A 62 -18.39 -8.13 7.33
N TYR A 63 -19.05 -6.99 7.63
CA TYR A 63 -18.67 -5.70 7.05
C TYR A 63 -17.30 -5.22 7.55
N THR A 64 -17.00 -5.41 8.84
CA THR A 64 -15.73 -5.00 9.44
C THR A 64 -14.54 -5.69 8.78
N LEU A 65 -14.66 -7.01 8.54
CA LEU A 65 -13.61 -7.80 7.88
C LEU A 65 -13.39 -7.34 6.43
N ALA A 66 -14.47 -7.16 5.66
CA ALA A 66 -14.38 -6.65 4.30
C ALA A 66 -13.77 -5.23 4.25
N LEU A 67 -14.13 -4.37 5.20
CA LEU A 67 -13.59 -3.02 5.32
C LEU A 67 -12.09 -3.04 5.61
N ALA A 68 -11.61 -3.95 6.48
CA ALA A 68 -10.19 -4.10 6.76
C ALA A 68 -9.40 -4.45 5.49
N THR A 69 -9.87 -5.45 4.73
CA THR A 69 -9.27 -5.80 3.42
C THR A 69 -9.24 -4.61 2.48
N LYS A 70 -10.36 -3.90 2.35
CA LYS A 70 -10.46 -2.75 1.44
C LYS A 70 -9.52 -1.61 1.84
N ARG A 71 -9.42 -1.29 3.14
CA ARG A 71 -8.52 -0.25 3.65
C ARG A 71 -7.06 -0.62 3.39
N THR A 72 -6.67 -1.87 3.65
CA THR A 72 -5.33 -2.37 3.38
C THR A 72 -4.97 -2.25 1.89
N ALA A 73 -5.90 -2.66 1.01
CA ALA A 73 -5.70 -2.53 -0.44
C ALA A 73 -5.52 -1.07 -0.87
N ASN A 74 -6.30 -0.14 -0.31
CA ASN A 74 -6.17 1.29 -0.59
C ASN A 74 -4.80 1.82 -0.13
N CYS A 75 -4.31 1.41 1.04
CA CYS A 75 -2.98 1.79 1.54
C CYS A 75 -1.87 1.27 0.62
N VAL A 76 -1.92 0.00 0.22
CA VAL A 76 -0.97 -0.61 -0.72
C VAL A 76 -0.93 0.15 -2.05
N ASN A 77 -2.10 0.51 -2.59
CA ASN A 77 -2.20 1.30 -3.81
C ASN A 77 -1.61 2.70 -3.64
N GLY A 78 -1.89 3.37 -2.51
CA GLY A 78 -1.35 4.69 -2.20
C GLY A 78 0.17 4.69 -2.13
N VAL A 79 0.77 3.75 -1.40
CA VAL A 79 2.22 3.60 -1.29
C VAL A 79 2.84 3.31 -2.66
N THR A 80 2.27 2.38 -3.42
CA THR A 80 2.77 2.04 -4.76
C THR A 80 2.78 3.24 -5.69
N ARG A 81 1.71 4.05 -5.68
CA ARG A 81 1.63 5.28 -6.48
C ARG A 81 2.66 6.31 -6.05
N ALA A 82 2.84 6.51 -4.74
CA ALA A 82 3.83 7.44 -4.19
C ALA A 82 5.25 7.04 -4.59
N THR A 83 5.62 5.76 -4.49
CA THR A 83 6.93 5.24 -4.91
C THR A 83 7.16 5.44 -6.41
N ASN A 84 6.16 5.19 -7.24
CA ASN A 84 6.27 5.40 -8.68
C ASN A 84 6.41 6.88 -9.05
N ALA A 85 5.70 7.78 -8.35
CA ALA A 85 5.84 9.22 -8.55
C ALA A 85 7.26 9.70 -8.22
N TYR A 86 7.85 9.17 -7.14
CA TYR A 86 9.25 9.43 -6.77
C TYR A 86 10.23 9.04 -7.87
N LEU A 87 10.17 7.78 -8.30
CA LEU A 87 11.04 7.25 -9.35
C LEU A 87 10.94 8.04 -10.66
N ARG A 88 9.72 8.48 -11.00
CA ARG A 88 9.49 9.30 -12.18
C ARG A 88 10.12 10.69 -12.05
N GLY A 89 9.97 11.35 -10.91
CA GLY A 89 10.60 12.65 -10.64
C GLY A 89 12.12 12.59 -10.75
N ASP A 90 12.75 11.55 -10.20
CA ASP A 90 14.19 11.34 -10.30
C ASP A 90 14.66 11.17 -11.75
N ALA A 91 13.91 10.42 -12.56
CA ALA A 91 14.21 10.27 -13.99
C ALA A 91 14.10 11.60 -14.74
N GLU A 92 13.06 12.40 -14.47
CA GLU A 92 12.87 13.72 -15.09
C GLU A 92 13.98 14.71 -14.71
N MET A 93 14.43 14.70 -13.45
CA MET A 93 15.58 15.51 -12.98
C MET A 93 16.89 15.06 -13.63
N ALA A 94 17.13 13.75 -13.73
CA ALA A 94 18.32 13.20 -14.39
C ALA A 94 18.37 13.58 -15.87
N GLU A 95 17.26 13.46 -16.59
CA GLU A 95 17.16 13.91 -17.98
C GLU A 95 17.41 15.40 -18.14
N ALA A 96 16.83 16.24 -17.27
CA ALA A 96 17.04 17.68 -17.30
C ALA A 96 18.52 18.04 -17.06
N ALA A 97 19.17 17.39 -16.10
CA ALA A 97 20.60 17.57 -15.84
C ALA A 97 21.45 17.17 -17.05
N GLN A 98 21.13 16.04 -17.71
CA GLN A 98 21.81 15.61 -18.93
C GLN A 98 21.61 16.59 -20.08
N ARG A 99 20.38 17.11 -20.27
CA ARG A 99 20.08 18.15 -21.27
C ARG A 99 20.89 19.41 -21.01
N ASN A 100 20.95 19.87 -19.77
CA ASN A 100 21.69 21.07 -19.39
C ASN A 100 23.21 20.89 -19.52
N ALA A 101 23.74 19.72 -19.19
CA ALA A 101 25.17 19.42 -19.33
C ALA A 101 25.66 19.39 -20.78
N ARG A 102 24.75 19.16 -21.75
CA ARG A 102 25.06 19.22 -23.19
C ARG A 102 25.13 20.65 -23.74
N ILE A 103 24.68 21.65 -22.99
CA ILE A 103 24.73 23.05 -23.42
C ILE A 103 26.21 23.49 -23.37
N ALA A 104 26.73 23.93 -24.52
CA ALA A 104 28.11 24.38 -24.62
C ALA A 104 28.31 25.62 -23.73
N PRO A 105 29.44 25.71 -22.98
CA PRO A 105 29.79 26.91 -22.25
C PRO A 105 29.86 28.11 -23.20
N THR A 106 29.20 29.19 -22.83
CA THR A 106 29.28 30.46 -23.56
C THR A 106 30.55 31.22 -23.16
N PRO A 107 31.04 32.17 -23.99
CA PRO A 107 32.17 33.01 -23.61
C PRO A 107 31.98 33.81 -22.31
N ALA A 108 30.73 34.05 -21.90
CA ALA A 108 30.41 34.68 -20.61
C ALA A 108 30.73 33.76 -19.41
N ASP A 109 30.71 32.44 -19.59
CA ASP A 109 30.98 31.44 -18.55
C ASP A 109 32.49 31.25 -18.29
N LEU A 110 33.34 31.79 -19.17
CA LEU A 110 34.80 31.66 -19.10
C LEU A 110 35.50 32.71 -18.21
N GLY A 111 34.74 33.51 -17.46
CA GLY A 111 35.18 34.49 -16.45
C GLY A 111 36.61 35.04 -16.59
N LYS A 112 36.77 36.31 -17.00
CA LYS A 112 38.06 36.99 -17.25
C LYS A 112 39.20 36.39 -16.40
N ARG A 113 40.08 35.61 -17.05
CA ARG A 113 41.33 35.13 -16.45
C ARG A 113 42.05 36.33 -15.83
N LYS A 114 42.24 36.31 -14.51
CA LYS A 114 43.09 37.28 -13.80
C LYS A 114 44.53 37.13 -14.26
#